data_AF-A0A831YH69-F1
#
_entry.id   AF-A0A831YH69-F1
#
_cell.length_a   1.000
_cell.length_b   1.000
_cell.length_c   1.000
_cell.angle_alpha   90.00
_cell.angle_beta   90.00
_cell.angle_gamma   90.00
#
_symmetry.space_group_name_H-M   'P 1'
#
loop_
_entity.id
_entity.type
_entity.pdbx_description
1 polymer ?
#
loop_
_entity_poly.entity_id
_entity_poly.type
_entity_poly.pdbx_seq_one_letter_code
_entity_poly.pdbx_strand_id
1 'polypeptide(L)'
;MKLAVADYVKAKLQVAWEFLKAAETEFKEAKSEVEVRDAAEKAWGAVVQATDALIYALKGRKPLSHFERRKALRELEEEVRRSGGLGLGIAIWRDTRRSTRPFTKA
;
A
#
# COMPACT_ATOMS: atom_id res chain seq x y z
N MET A 1 19.15 16.53 -6.68
CA MET A 1 18.16 15.99 -5.69
C MET A 1 16.79 15.70 -6.32
N LYS A 2 16.16 16.62 -7.05
CA LYS A 2 14.84 16.39 -7.69
C LYS A 2 14.80 15.22 -8.70
N LEU A 3 15.86 15.01 -9.48
CA LEU A 3 15.96 13.89 -10.43
C LEU A 3 15.88 12.52 -9.75
N ALA A 4 16.64 12.32 -8.66
CA ALA A 4 16.62 11.08 -7.88
C ALA A 4 15.26 10.77 -7.23
N VAL A 5 14.47 11.81 -6.92
CA VAL A 5 13.09 11.65 -6.43
C VAL A 5 12.18 11.11 -7.54
N ALA A 6 12.22 11.73 -8.71
CA ALA A 6 11.41 11.30 -9.85
C ALA A 6 11.73 9.86 -10.28
N ASP A 7 13.01 9.49 -10.32
CA ASP A 7 13.45 8.15 -10.72
C ASP A 7 12.95 7.07 -9.74
N TYR A 8 13.09 7.32 -8.43
CA TYR A 8 12.59 6.38 -7.42
C TYR A 8 11.07 6.24 -7.47
N VAL A 9 10.36 7.35 -7.58
CA VAL A 9 8.89 7.35 -7.67
C VAL A 9 8.45 6.57 -8.91
N LYS A 10 9.06 6.83 -10.06
CA LYS A 10 8.76 6.12 -11.31
C LYS A 10 9.04 4.63 -11.18
N ALA A 11 10.17 4.23 -10.61
CA ALA A 11 10.51 2.83 -10.40
C ALA A 11 9.50 2.12 -9.49
N LYS A 12 9.08 2.77 -8.39
CA LYS A 12 8.08 2.20 -7.47
C LYS A 12 6.70 2.08 -8.11
N LEU A 13 6.27 3.09 -8.87
CA LEU A 13 5.01 3.04 -9.59
C LEU A 13 5.01 1.97 -10.68
N GLN A 14 6.14 1.79 -11.37
CA GLN A 14 6.27 0.72 -12.36
C GLN A 14 6.04 -0.66 -11.74
N VAL A 15 6.72 -0.96 -10.62
CA VAL A 15 6.52 -2.23 -9.89
C VAL A 15 5.08 -2.35 -9.37
N ALA A 16 4.48 -1.25 -8.90
CA ALA A 16 3.09 -1.25 -8.47
C ALA A 16 2.13 -1.68 -9.61
N TRP A 17 2.33 -1.14 -10.81
CA TRP A 17 1.54 -1.49 -11.99
C TRP A 17 1.73 -2.94 -12.43
N GLU A 18 2.96 -3.44 -12.39
CA GLU A 18 3.27 -4.83 -12.71
C GLU A 18 2.57 -5.80 -11.76
N PHE A 19 2.63 -5.52 -10.46
CA PHE A 19 1.92 -6.30 -9.45
C PHE A 19 0.40 -6.23 -9.58
N LEU A 20 -0.16 -5.06 -9.89
CA LEU A 20 -1.59 -4.92 -10.10
C LEU A 20 -2.05 -5.73 -11.32
N LYS A 21 -1.33 -5.62 -12.45
CA LYS A 21 -1.66 -6.37 -13.67
C LYS A 21 -1.55 -7.89 -13.47
N ALA A 22 -0.52 -8.34 -12.75
CA ALA A 22 -0.38 -9.74 -12.39
C ALA A 22 -1.52 -10.22 -11.50
N ALA A 23 -1.85 -9.45 -10.45
CA ALA A 23 -2.95 -9.75 -9.54
C ALA A 23 -4.30 -9.85 -10.27
N GLU A 24 -4.59 -8.92 -11.19
CA GLU A 24 -5.83 -8.94 -11.98
C GLU A 24 -5.91 -10.16 -12.90
N THR A 25 -4.79 -10.54 -13.51
CA THR A 25 -4.72 -11.70 -14.39
C THR A 25 -4.94 -12.99 -13.59
N GLU A 26 -4.19 -13.17 -12.51
CA GLU A 26 -4.30 -14.35 -11.66
C GLU A 26 -5.65 -14.47 -10.99
N PHE A 27 -6.24 -13.36 -10.54
CA PHE A 27 -7.58 -13.37 -9.96
C PHE A 27 -8.65 -13.82 -10.97
N LYS A 28 -8.53 -13.41 -12.24
CA LYS A 28 -9.45 -13.84 -13.32
C LYS A 28 -9.30 -15.32 -13.66
N GLU A 29 -8.10 -15.86 -13.53
CA GLU A 29 -7.79 -17.26 -13.87
C GLU A 29 -7.93 -18.22 -12.68
N ALA A 30 -8.07 -17.69 -11.46
CA ALA A 30 -8.16 -18.46 -10.23
C ALA A 30 -9.35 -19.43 -10.24
N LYS A 31 -9.08 -20.67 -9.87
CA LYS A 31 -10.07 -21.77 -9.73
C LYS A 31 -10.18 -22.26 -8.29
N SER A 32 -9.35 -21.73 -7.40
CA SER A 32 -9.29 -22.12 -5.99
C SER A 32 -9.10 -20.91 -5.07
N GLU A 33 -9.45 -21.08 -3.80
CA GLU A 33 -9.23 -20.06 -2.76
C GLU A 33 -7.75 -19.72 -2.58
N VAL A 34 -6.86 -20.70 -2.79
CA VAL A 34 -5.41 -20.49 -2.70
C VAL A 34 -4.93 -19.51 -3.78
N GLU A 35 -5.38 -19.70 -5.03
CA GLU A 35 -5.03 -18.81 -6.14
C GLU A 35 -5.63 -17.40 -5.95
N VAL A 36 -6.84 -17.32 -5.40
CA VAL A 36 -7.45 -16.01 -5.03
C VAL A 36 -6.60 -15.29 -3.98
N ARG A 37 -6.10 -16.02 -2.97
CA ARG A 37 -5.21 -15.44 -1.95
C ARG A 37 -3.91 -14.94 -2.57
N ASP A 38 -3.30 -15.72 -3.45
CA ASP A 38 -2.02 -15.37 -4.07
C ASP A 38 -2.17 -14.12 -4.96
N ALA A 39 -3.29 -14.00 -5.69
CA ALA A 39 -3.64 -12.80 -6.42
C ALA A 39 -3.85 -11.58 -5.49
N ALA A 40 -4.53 -11.77 -4.36
CA ALA A 40 -4.74 -10.73 -3.36
C ALA A 40 -3.42 -10.27 -2.70
N GLU A 41 -2.48 -11.18 -2.44
CA GLU A 41 -1.15 -10.86 -1.94
C GLU A 41 -0.35 -10.00 -2.94
N LYS A 42 -0.47 -10.27 -4.24
CA LYS A 42 0.13 -9.41 -5.28
C LYS A 42 -0.53 -8.04 -5.36
N ALA A 43 -1.86 -7.98 -5.29
CA ALA A 43 -2.60 -6.71 -5.23
C ALA A 43 -2.17 -5.87 -4.02
N TRP A 44 -1.97 -6.52 -2.87
CA TRP A 44 -1.42 -5.88 -1.68
C TRP A 44 0.00 -5.34 -1.90
N GLY A 45 0.85 -6.14 -2.56
CA GLY A 45 2.17 -5.70 -3.00
C GLY A 45 2.12 -4.40 -3.82
N ALA A 46 1.19 -4.31 -4.78
CA ALA A 46 1.01 -3.12 -5.61
C ALA A 46 0.74 -1.86 -4.75
N VAL A 47 -0.18 -1.99 -3.79
CA VAL A 47 -0.53 -0.91 -2.86
C VAL A 47 0.68 -0.48 -2.02
N VAL A 48 1.50 -1.42 -1.55
CA VAL A 48 2.72 -1.11 -0.77
C VAL A 48 3.70 -0.30 -1.62
N GLN A 49 3.96 -0.70 -2.87
CA GLN A 49 4.89 0.03 -3.74
C GLN A 49 4.38 1.43 -4.09
N ALA A 50 3.09 1.57 -4.39
CA ALA A 50 2.48 2.88 -4.63
C ALA A 50 2.55 3.79 -3.39
N THR A 51 2.36 3.22 -2.21
CA THR A 51 2.48 3.94 -0.93
C THR A 51 3.91 4.40 -0.67
N ASP A 52 4.91 3.55 -0.94
CA ASP A 52 6.33 3.93 -0.82
C ASP A 52 6.67 5.10 -1.76
N ALA A 53 6.15 5.06 -3.00
CA ALA A 53 6.29 6.14 -3.97
C ALA A 53 5.69 7.46 -3.46
N LEU A 54 4.45 7.40 -2.96
CA LEU A 54 3.73 8.55 -2.40
C LEU A 54 4.50 9.18 -1.22
N ILE A 55 4.93 8.36 -0.27
CA ILE A 55 5.67 8.83 0.90
C ILE A 55 6.99 9.46 0.46
N TYR A 56 7.71 8.84 -0.47
CA TYR A 56 8.98 9.40 -0.93
C TYR A 56 8.79 10.73 -1.67
N ALA A 57 7.76 10.83 -2.51
CA ALA A 57 7.44 12.06 -3.24
C ALA A 57 7.10 13.24 -2.31
N LEU A 58 6.36 12.98 -1.24
CA LEU A 58 5.84 14.03 -0.35
C LEU A 58 6.73 14.31 0.87
N LYS A 59 7.47 13.30 1.36
CA LYS A 59 8.30 13.41 2.58
C LYS A 59 9.80 13.33 2.31
N GLY A 60 10.23 12.94 1.12
CA GLY A 60 11.65 12.78 0.77
C GLY A 60 12.38 11.65 1.50
N ARG A 61 11.67 10.78 2.23
CA ARG A 61 12.24 9.66 2.99
C ARG A 61 11.64 8.32 2.58
N LYS A 62 12.48 7.28 2.54
CA LYS A 62 12.07 5.92 2.17
C LYS A 62 11.65 5.17 3.44
N PRO A 63 10.40 4.69 3.55
CA PRO A 63 10.01 3.86 4.68
C PRO A 63 10.65 2.48 4.56
N LEU A 64 11.30 2.03 5.64
CA LEU A 64 12.01 0.75 5.74
C LEU A 64 11.16 -0.34 6.39
N SER A 65 10.10 0.05 7.10
CA SER A 65 9.22 -0.88 7.79
C SER A 65 7.75 -0.55 7.60
N HIS A 66 6.90 -1.56 7.86
CA HIS A 66 5.46 -1.36 7.90
C HIS A 66 5.06 -0.30 8.94
N PHE A 67 5.68 -0.29 10.12
CA PHE A 67 5.43 0.72 11.15
C PHE A 67 5.71 2.13 10.63
N GLU A 68 6.82 2.32 9.93
CA GLU A 68 7.19 3.60 9.35
C GLU A 68 6.22 4.06 8.26
N ARG A 69 5.77 3.16 7.37
CA ARG A 69 4.72 3.50 6.39
C ARG A 69 3.47 4.02 7.07
N ARG A 70 2.98 3.33 8.11
CA ARG A 70 1.77 3.77 8.84
C ARG A 70 1.97 5.09 9.56
N LYS A 71 3.17 5.33 10.10
CA LYS A 71 3.48 6.61 10.74
C LYS A 71 3.48 7.74 9.70
N ALA A 72 4.18 7.55 8.58
CA ALA A 72 4.25 8.53 7.50
C ALA A 72 2.88 8.81 6.86
N LEU A 73 2.05 7.79 6.66
CA LEU A 73 0.67 7.97 6.16
C LEU A 73 -0.19 8.78 7.13
N ARG A 74 -0.11 8.50 8.44
CA ARG A 74 -0.84 9.31 9.45
C ARG A 74 -0.38 10.77 9.47
N GLU A 75 0.92 11.00 9.38
CA GLU A 75 1.47 12.36 9.28
C GLU A 75 0.95 13.08 8.02
N LEU A 76 0.90 12.40 6.87
CA LEU A 76 0.33 12.93 5.62
C LEU A 76 -1.16 13.24 5.77
N GLU A 77 -1.95 12.33 6.34
CA GLU A 77 -3.38 12.54 6.59
C GLU A 77 -3.64 13.76 7.48
N GLU A 78 -2.83 13.96 8.53
CA GLU A 78 -2.94 15.12 9.40
C GLU A 78 -2.55 16.42 8.69
N GLU A 79 -1.49 16.42 7.89
CA GLU A 79 -1.09 17.59 7.10
C GLU A 79 -2.15 18.01 6.11
N VAL A 80 -2.71 17.04 5.37
CA VAL A 80 -3.78 17.29 4.41
C VAL A 80 -5.06 17.78 5.09
N ARG A 81 -5.38 17.25 6.28
CA ARG A 81 -6.48 17.74 7.12
C ARG A 81 -6.26 19.18 7.59
N ARG A 82 -5.04 19.51 8.04
CA ARG A 82 -4.65 20.88 8.44
C ARG A 82 -4.65 21.86 7.28
N SER A 83 -4.43 21.38 6.05
CA SER A 83 -4.37 22.18 4.82
C SER A 83 -5.74 22.55 4.23
N GLY A 84 -6.86 22.20 4.88
CA GLY A 84 -8.19 22.57 4.39
C GLY A 84 -8.79 21.66 3.32
N GLY A 85 -8.25 20.45 3.13
CA GLY A 85 -8.95 19.36 2.44
C GLY A 85 -8.40 18.98 1.07
N LEU A 86 -7.86 17.76 1.00
CA LEU A 86 -8.09 16.81 -0.09
C LEU A 86 -8.22 15.45 0.61
N GLY A 87 -9.43 14.97 0.88
CA GLY A 87 -9.67 13.76 1.68
C GLY A 87 -8.97 12.50 1.11
N LEU A 88 -7.70 12.31 1.43
CA LEU A 88 -6.96 11.07 1.25
C LEU A 88 -7.32 10.18 2.45
N GLY A 89 -8.53 9.63 2.43
CA GLY A 89 -8.92 8.56 3.36
C GLY A 89 -8.13 7.29 3.04
N ILE A 90 -6.83 7.27 3.35
CA ILE A 90 -5.95 6.12 3.14
C ILE A 90 -6.18 5.14 4.30
N ALA A 91 -7.37 4.56 4.35
CA ALA A 91 -7.78 3.54 5.32
C ALA A 91 -7.14 2.17 5.04
N ILE A 92 -5.94 2.12 4.47
CA ILE A 92 -5.30 0.89 3.98
C ILE A 92 -4.78 0.01 5.15
N TRP A 93 -4.56 0.59 6.32
CA TRP A 93 -3.77 -0.05 7.39
C TRP A 93 -4.40 -0.07 8.79
N ARG A 94 -5.71 0.21 8.91
CA ARG A 94 -6.39 0.18 10.23
C ARG A 94 -6.61 -1.23 10.79
N ASP A 95 -6.61 -2.28 9.96
CA ASP A 95 -7.11 -3.60 10.39
C ASP A 95 -6.11 -4.76 10.26
N THR A 96 -4.99 -4.69 10.98
CA THR A 96 -4.11 -5.86 11.21
C THR A 96 -4.11 -6.32 12.67
N ARG A 97 -5.07 -5.85 13.49
CA ARG A 97 -5.17 -6.20 14.92
C ARG A 97 -6.48 -6.90 15.31
N ARG A 98 -7.24 -7.43 14.35
CA ARG A 98 -8.52 -8.12 14.60
C ARG A 98 -8.55 -9.60 14.22
N SER A 99 -7.40 -10.24 13.91
CA SER A 99 -7.34 -11.70 13.66
C SER A 99 -6.81 -12.53 14.84
N THR A 100 -6.60 -11.96 16.02
CA THR A 100 -6.22 -12.71 17.24
C THR A 100 -7.39 -12.94 18.20
N ARG A 101 -8.64 -12.96 17.72
CA ARG A 101 -9.71 -13.62 18.48
C ARG A 101 -9.65 -15.11 18.12
N PRO A 102 -9.42 -16.02 19.09
CA PRO A 102 -9.54 -17.44 18.80
C PRO A 102 -10.96 -17.69 18.27
N PHE A 103 -11.06 -18.49 17.20
CA PHE A 103 -12.32 -19.11 16.81
C PHE A 103 -12.79 -19.97 17.99
N THR A 104 -13.57 -19.40 18.90
CA THR A 104 -14.36 -20.20 19.83
C THR A 104 -15.44 -20.87 19.00
N LYS A 105 -15.28 -22.17 18.78
CA LYS A 105 -16.31 -23.06 18.25
C LYS A 105 -17.58 -22.86 19.08
N ALA A 106 -18.70 -22.58 18.42
CA ALA A 106 -20.04 -22.79 18.93
C ALA A 106 -20.54 -24.13 18.39
#